data_AF-A0A838DGM0-F1
#
_entry.id   AF-A0A838DGM0-F1
#
_cell.length_a   1.000
_cell.length_b   1.000
_cell.length_c   1.000
_cell.angle_alpha   90.00
_cell.angle_beta   90.00
_cell.angle_gamma   90.00
#
_symmetry.space_group_name_H-M   'P 1'
#
loop_
_entity.id
_entity.type
_entity.pdbx_description
1 polymer ?
#
loop_
_entity_poly.entity_id
_entity_poly.type
_entity_poly.pdbx_seq_one_letter_code
_entity_poly.pdbx_strand_id
1 'polypeptide(L)'
;MPDSVAAAWREGVEYLQARAVISARLAASRGWPVEFAQHLILCGGVALPLHNGRRDVAFQVIAPEGERGAMTTRPVGYHVRVPGKSGEKLSWRYRPTERHDGHGIPSLPYFLGDFEKAKLLIIAEGQWDILTFCLAAGWIGDRGLWPEAVGVVGIRGASGTEAFLRHYRPYWPTGVECLVLPDGDPPGEKWYKHERSFASELLKLCRKVAVVTCEPHKDLNDMYRAEKPTPDAIRDLLAAHGMMSAESEVIA
;
A
#
# COMPACT_ATOMS: atom_id res chain seq x y z
N MET A 1 -8.10 16.82 1.90
CA MET A 1 -9.31 16.16 1.39
C MET A 1 -10.49 17.12 1.52
N PRO A 2 -11.42 17.20 0.55
CA PRO A 2 -12.64 18.01 0.68
C PRO A 2 -13.51 17.55 1.84
N ASP A 3 -14.24 18.47 2.47
CA ASP A 3 -15.05 18.16 3.65
C ASP A 3 -16.09 17.07 3.40
N SER A 4 -16.75 17.09 2.24
CA SER A 4 -17.73 16.06 1.85
C SER A 4 -17.09 14.68 1.71
N VAL A 5 -15.90 14.60 1.10
CA VAL A 5 -15.14 13.36 0.92
C VAL A 5 -14.58 12.88 2.26
N ALA A 6 -14.11 13.79 3.11
CA ALA A 6 -13.63 13.47 4.46
C ALA A 6 -14.77 12.99 5.37
N ALA A 7 -15.96 13.57 5.25
CA ALA A 7 -17.15 13.10 5.95
C ALA A 7 -17.56 11.70 5.50
N ALA A 8 -17.59 11.44 4.18
CA ALA A 8 -17.88 10.12 3.64
C ALA A 8 -16.86 9.06 4.08
N TRP A 9 -15.57 9.45 4.17
CA TRP A 9 -14.52 8.59 4.69
C TRP A 9 -14.76 8.23 6.16
N ARG A 10 -14.94 9.24 7.04
CA ARG A 10 -15.19 9.03 8.48
C ARG A 10 -16.42 8.17 8.73
N GLU A 11 -17.52 8.46 8.05
CA GLU A 11 -18.75 7.66 8.12
C GLU A 11 -18.49 6.21 7.69
N GLY A 12 -17.71 6.00 6.62
CA GLY A 12 -17.32 4.67 6.17
C GLY A 12 -16.45 3.89 7.16
N VAL A 13 -15.61 4.58 7.95
CA VAL A 13 -14.83 3.98 9.04
C VAL A 13 -15.74 3.61 10.22
N GLU A 14 -16.59 4.54 10.66
CA GLU A 14 -17.58 4.31 11.73
C GLU A 14 -18.51 3.14 11.40
N TYR A 15 -18.99 3.07 10.15
CA TYR A 15 -19.83 1.99 9.66
C TYR A 15 -19.15 0.61 9.80
N LEU A 16 -17.85 0.54 9.51
CA LEU A 16 -17.04 -0.68 9.65
C LEU A 16 -16.83 -1.05 11.12
N GLN A 17 -16.45 -0.08 11.95
CA GLN A 17 -16.19 -0.29 13.38
C GLN A 17 -17.44 -0.82 14.10
N ALA A 18 -18.63 -0.37 13.72
CA ALA A 18 -19.89 -0.82 14.29
C ALA A 18 -20.30 -2.25 13.88
N ARG A 19 -19.56 -2.93 12.98
CA ARG A 19 -20.00 -4.20 12.36
C ARG A 19 -18.88 -5.24 12.31
N ALA A 20 -18.66 -5.93 13.43
CA ALA A 20 -17.67 -7.00 13.55
C ALA A 20 -17.76 -8.08 12.44
N VAL A 21 -18.97 -8.40 11.96
CA VAL A 21 -19.18 -9.35 10.85
C VAL A 21 -18.48 -8.93 9.56
N ILE A 22 -18.31 -7.63 9.32
CA ILE A 22 -17.62 -7.14 8.13
C ILE A 22 -16.11 -7.32 8.27
N SER A 23 -15.54 -7.05 9.44
CA SER A 23 -14.12 -7.30 9.72
C SER A 23 -13.78 -8.77 9.52
N ALA A 24 -14.63 -9.69 10.00
CA ALA A 24 -14.46 -11.13 9.79
C ALA A 24 -14.52 -11.53 8.30
N ARG A 25 -15.45 -10.94 7.53
CA ARG A 25 -15.54 -11.18 6.08
C ARG A 25 -14.32 -10.64 5.33
N LEU A 26 -13.84 -9.45 5.71
CA LEU A 26 -12.64 -8.86 5.13
C LEU A 26 -11.43 -9.77 5.39
N ALA A 27 -11.22 -10.16 6.65
CA ALA A 27 -10.18 -11.08 7.07
C ALA A 27 -10.23 -12.39 6.27
N ALA A 28 -11.40 -13.05 6.23
CA ALA A 28 -11.60 -14.30 5.50
C ALA A 28 -11.28 -14.15 4.00
N SER A 29 -11.70 -13.07 3.35
CA SER A 29 -11.43 -12.82 1.91
C SER A 29 -9.94 -12.65 1.59
N ARG A 30 -9.12 -12.28 2.58
CA ARG A 30 -7.67 -12.08 2.46
C ARG A 30 -6.85 -13.18 3.13
N GLY A 31 -7.52 -14.12 3.80
CA GLY A 31 -6.86 -15.10 4.66
C GLY A 31 -6.11 -14.47 5.84
N TRP A 32 -6.47 -13.26 6.27
CA TRP A 32 -5.85 -12.62 7.43
C TRP A 32 -6.48 -13.11 8.74
N PRO A 33 -5.78 -12.95 9.88
CA PRO A 33 -6.41 -12.97 11.20
C PRO A 33 -7.50 -11.89 11.31
N VAL A 34 -8.55 -12.18 12.08
CA VAL A 34 -9.67 -11.22 12.26
C VAL A 34 -9.19 -9.98 13.01
N GLU A 35 -8.31 -10.18 13.97
CA GLU A 35 -7.69 -9.17 14.83
C GLU A 35 -6.89 -8.17 13.98
N PHE A 36 -6.20 -8.66 12.95
CA PHE A 36 -5.48 -7.80 12.01
C PHE A 36 -6.45 -6.91 11.21
N ALA A 37 -7.53 -7.49 10.66
CA ALA A 37 -8.54 -6.72 9.95
C ALA A 37 -9.22 -5.69 10.87
N GLN A 38 -9.49 -6.05 12.13
CA GLN A 38 -10.02 -5.12 13.13
C GLN A 38 -9.04 -3.99 13.43
N HIS A 39 -7.75 -4.29 13.62
CA HIS A 39 -6.72 -3.28 13.83
C HIS A 39 -6.64 -2.29 12.66
N LEU A 40 -6.64 -2.78 11.42
CA LEU A 40 -6.66 -1.92 10.23
C LEU A 40 -7.88 -0.98 10.19
N ILE A 41 -9.04 -1.46 10.62
CA ILE A 41 -10.28 -0.67 10.69
C ILE A 41 -10.18 0.39 11.81
N LEU A 42 -9.64 0.02 12.97
CA LEU A 42 -9.48 0.93 14.12
C LEU A 42 -8.49 2.05 13.79
N CYS A 43 -7.40 1.73 13.10
CA CYS A 43 -6.42 2.72 12.64
C CYS A 43 -6.90 3.54 11.43
N GLY A 44 -8.11 3.28 10.92
CA GLY A 44 -8.61 3.97 9.74
C GLY A 44 -7.80 3.69 8.47
N GLY A 45 -7.16 2.52 8.36
CA GLY A 45 -6.45 2.11 7.15
C GLY A 45 -7.40 1.74 5.99
N VAL A 46 -8.64 1.34 6.33
CA VAL A 46 -9.70 0.97 5.39
C VAL A 46 -11.05 1.57 5.79
N ALA A 47 -11.89 1.88 4.80
CA ALA A 47 -13.24 2.39 5.00
C ALA A 47 -14.25 1.69 4.07
N LEU A 48 -15.55 1.80 4.40
CA LEU A 48 -16.68 1.43 3.51
C LEU A 48 -17.57 2.64 3.20
N PRO A 49 -17.05 3.68 2.52
CA PRO A 49 -17.83 4.86 2.19
C PRO A 49 -19.01 4.48 1.26
N LEU A 50 -20.13 5.19 1.41
CA LEU A 50 -21.26 5.05 0.50
C LEU A 50 -20.94 5.72 -0.85
N HIS A 51 -20.83 4.92 -1.90
CA HIS A 51 -20.57 5.36 -3.27
C HIS A 51 -21.67 4.85 -4.20
N ASN A 52 -22.41 5.77 -4.82
CA ASN A 52 -23.55 5.47 -5.72
C ASN A 52 -24.55 4.46 -5.11
N GLY A 53 -24.90 4.66 -3.84
CA GLY A 53 -25.87 3.82 -3.11
C GLY A 53 -25.32 2.47 -2.64
N ARG A 54 -24.02 2.20 -2.82
CA ARG A 54 -23.37 0.95 -2.40
C ARG A 54 -22.15 1.24 -1.52
N ARG A 55 -21.86 0.32 -0.60
CA ARG A 55 -20.66 0.39 0.24
C ARG A 55 -19.64 -0.60 -0.26
N ASP A 56 -18.44 -0.10 -0.52
CA ASP A 56 -17.35 -0.90 -1.01
C ASP A 56 -16.03 -0.48 -0.36
N VAL A 57 -15.06 -1.38 -0.37
CA VAL A 57 -13.77 -1.16 0.29
C VAL A 57 -13.04 0.01 -0.36
N ALA A 58 -12.58 0.92 0.48
CA ALA A 58 -11.74 2.03 0.10
C ALA A 58 -10.47 2.11 0.94
N PHE A 59 -9.40 2.63 0.35
CA PHE A 59 -8.20 3.05 1.08
C PHE A 59 -7.94 4.53 0.86
N GLN A 60 -7.36 5.14 1.88
CA GLN A 60 -7.00 6.54 1.85
C GLN A 60 -5.87 6.77 0.86
N VAL A 61 -5.94 7.91 0.17
CA VAL A 61 -4.88 8.40 -0.71
C VAL A 61 -4.14 9.51 0.02
N ILE A 62 -2.83 9.34 0.13
CA ILE A 62 -1.93 10.22 0.87
C ILE A 62 -1.07 11.00 -0.11
N ALA A 63 -0.95 12.32 0.09
CA ALA A 63 -0.01 13.15 -0.65
C ALA A 63 1.12 13.64 0.26
N PRO A 64 2.35 13.69 -0.25
CA PRO A 64 3.46 14.35 0.43
C PRO A 64 3.35 15.86 0.26
N GLU A 65 3.66 16.60 1.32
CA GLU A 65 3.62 18.07 1.35
C GLU A 65 4.80 18.64 2.13
N GLY A 66 5.14 19.90 1.86
CA GLY A 66 6.21 20.62 2.55
C GLY A 66 7.48 20.73 1.69
N GLU A 67 8.62 20.76 2.38
CA GLU A 67 9.94 20.84 1.76
C GLU A 67 10.78 19.62 2.18
N ARG A 68 11.86 19.36 1.45
CA ARG A 68 12.76 18.25 1.75
C ARG A 68 13.36 18.38 3.16
N GLY A 69 13.28 17.31 3.95
CA GLY A 69 13.70 17.27 5.35
C GLY A 69 12.61 17.71 6.34
N ALA A 70 11.44 18.13 5.85
CA ALA A 70 10.27 18.51 6.63
C ALA A 70 8.98 18.01 5.96
N MET A 71 9.06 16.90 5.22
CA MET A 71 7.90 16.34 4.54
C MET A 71 6.86 15.90 5.56
N THR A 72 5.63 16.32 5.33
CA THR A 72 4.46 15.80 6.00
C THR A 72 3.58 15.03 5.02
N THR A 73 2.65 14.27 5.55
CA THR A 73 1.67 13.56 4.73
C THR A 73 0.28 14.09 5.02
N ARG A 74 -0.52 14.28 3.97
CA ARG A 74 -1.91 14.72 4.09
C ARG A 74 -2.85 13.79 3.34
N PRO A 75 -3.95 13.35 3.97
CA PRO A 75 -5.04 12.71 3.26
C PRO A 75 -5.66 13.66 2.21
N VAL A 76 -5.61 13.27 0.94
CA VAL A 76 -6.18 14.05 -0.17
C VAL A 76 -7.48 13.46 -0.69
N GLY A 77 -7.70 12.17 -0.48
CA GLY A 77 -8.91 11.47 -0.88
C GLY A 77 -8.87 10.00 -0.53
N TYR A 78 -9.58 9.18 -1.30
CA TYR A 78 -9.54 7.73 -1.22
C TYR A 78 -9.79 7.10 -2.58
N HIS A 79 -9.34 5.86 -2.76
CA HIS A 79 -9.77 5.03 -3.88
C HIS A 79 -10.76 3.98 -3.39
N VAL A 80 -11.89 3.83 -4.08
CA VAL A 80 -12.95 2.87 -3.76
C VAL A 80 -13.06 1.82 -4.85
N ARG A 81 -13.22 0.55 -4.44
CA ARG A 81 -13.39 -0.59 -5.35
C ARG A 81 -14.84 -0.71 -5.76
N VAL A 82 -15.20 -0.25 -6.96
CA VAL A 82 -16.58 -0.37 -7.44
C VAL A 82 -16.75 -1.64 -8.29
N PRO A 83 -17.88 -2.35 -8.16
CA PRO A 83 -18.20 -3.41 -9.10
C PRO A 83 -18.33 -2.84 -10.52
N GLY A 84 -17.85 -3.61 -11.50
CA GLY A 84 -18.14 -3.32 -12.90
C GLY A 84 -19.64 -3.48 -13.19
N LYS A 85 -20.09 -3.00 -14.35
CA LYS A 85 -21.43 -3.37 -14.85
C LYS A 85 -21.48 -4.89 -15.08
N SER A 86 -22.67 -5.47 -15.27
CA SER A 86 -22.85 -6.92 -15.45
C SER A 86 -21.79 -7.54 -16.39
N GLY A 87 -20.92 -8.40 -15.85
CA GLY A 87 -19.81 -9.05 -16.59
C GLY A 87 -18.49 -8.27 -16.67
N GLU A 88 -18.43 -7.01 -16.27
CA GLU A 88 -17.21 -6.21 -16.24
C GLU A 88 -16.35 -6.51 -15.00
N LYS A 89 -15.04 -6.40 -15.15
CA LYS A 89 -14.09 -6.52 -14.04
C LYS A 89 -14.32 -5.41 -13.02
N LEU A 90 -14.06 -5.73 -11.74
CA LEU A 90 -14.02 -4.75 -10.65
C LEU A 90 -13.08 -3.61 -11.03
N SER A 91 -13.50 -2.37 -10.79
CA SER A 91 -12.72 -1.19 -11.14
C SER A 91 -12.50 -0.31 -9.93
N TRP A 92 -11.44 0.50 -9.96
CA TRP A 92 -11.16 1.45 -8.89
C TRP A 92 -11.52 2.85 -9.33
N ARG A 93 -12.04 3.63 -8.39
CA ARG A 93 -12.42 5.02 -8.59
C ARG A 93 -11.79 5.86 -7.51
N TYR A 94 -11.20 6.98 -7.90
CA TYR A 94 -10.68 7.98 -6.97
C TYR A 94 -11.82 8.90 -6.53
N ARG A 95 -11.79 9.35 -5.29
CA ARG A 95 -12.56 10.49 -4.80
C ARG A 95 -11.61 11.42 -4.05
N PRO A 96 -11.64 12.74 -4.27
CA PRO A 96 -12.58 13.48 -5.13
C PRO A 96 -12.36 13.26 -6.65
N THR A 97 -13.39 13.61 -7.44
CA THR A 97 -13.35 13.67 -8.90
C THR A 97 -13.82 15.04 -9.39
N GLU A 98 -13.28 15.49 -10.52
CA GLU A 98 -13.70 16.74 -11.19
C GLU A 98 -15.22 16.85 -11.32
N ARG A 99 -15.85 15.77 -11.79
CA ARG A 99 -17.30 15.72 -12.07
C ARG A 99 -18.18 15.90 -10.83
N HIS A 100 -17.80 15.32 -9.69
CA HIS A 100 -18.67 15.27 -8.51
C HIS A 100 -18.25 16.23 -7.41
N ASP A 101 -16.96 16.59 -7.36
CA ASP A 101 -16.35 17.29 -6.24
C ASP A 101 -15.63 18.58 -6.70
N GLY A 102 -15.67 18.89 -8.01
CA GLY A 102 -15.06 20.11 -8.59
C GLY A 102 -13.53 20.10 -8.66
N HIS A 103 -12.89 18.96 -8.36
CA HIS A 103 -11.46 18.73 -8.55
C HIS A 103 -11.15 17.23 -8.48
N GLY A 104 -10.15 16.78 -9.23
CA GLY A 104 -9.60 15.42 -9.12
C GLY A 104 -8.42 15.31 -8.16
N ILE A 105 -8.05 14.08 -7.82
CA ILE A 105 -6.75 13.75 -7.22
C ILE A 105 -5.90 12.89 -8.15
N PRO A 106 -4.57 13.03 -8.12
CA PRO A 106 -3.68 12.08 -8.77
C PRO A 106 -3.80 10.68 -8.15
N SER A 107 -3.42 9.66 -8.93
CA SER A 107 -3.35 8.26 -8.48
C SER A 107 -2.15 8.03 -7.56
N LEU A 108 -2.17 8.68 -6.40
CA LEU A 108 -1.13 8.56 -5.38
C LEU A 108 -1.31 7.27 -4.58
N PRO A 109 -0.20 6.74 -4.02
CA PRO A 109 -0.22 5.46 -3.35
C PRO A 109 -0.91 5.53 -1.98
N TYR A 110 -1.12 4.33 -1.43
CA TYR A 110 -1.24 4.12 0.00
C TYR A 110 0.17 4.05 0.60
N PHE A 111 0.38 4.67 1.77
CA PHE A 111 1.71 4.75 2.39
C PHE A 111 1.61 4.59 3.91
N LEU A 112 2.55 3.86 4.51
CA LEU A 112 2.77 3.77 5.96
C LEU A 112 4.27 3.94 6.28
N GLY A 113 4.56 4.56 7.43
CA GLY A 113 5.92 4.87 7.90
C GLY A 113 6.32 6.34 7.72
N ASP A 114 7.61 6.64 7.88
CA ASP A 114 8.20 7.96 7.62
C ASP A 114 9.03 7.89 6.33
N PHE A 115 8.54 8.52 5.25
CA PHE A 115 9.14 8.38 3.93
C PHE A 115 10.54 8.97 3.86
N GLU A 116 10.76 10.15 4.45
CA GLU A 116 12.05 10.84 4.35
C GLU A 116 13.13 10.23 5.24
N LYS A 117 12.72 9.55 6.32
CA LYS A 117 13.64 8.85 7.22
C LYS A 117 13.86 7.39 6.84
N ALA A 118 13.07 6.85 5.91
CA ALA A 118 13.18 5.45 5.49
C ALA A 118 14.60 5.12 5.01
N LYS A 119 15.14 4.02 5.54
CA LYS A 119 16.35 3.36 5.03
C LYS A 119 16.00 2.21 4.10
N LEU A 120 14.80 1.64 4.27
CA LEU A 120 14.21 0.66 3.39
C LEU A 120 12.81 1.11 2.97
N LEU A 121 12.57 1.15 1.66
CA LEU A 121 11.24 1.25 1.07
C LEU A 121 10.80 -0.10 0.52
N ILE A 122 9.59 -0.53 0.85
CA ILE A 122 8.96 -1.71 0.26
C ILE A 122 7.78 -1.24 -0.57
N ILE A 123 7.78 -1.54 -1.87
CA ILE A 123 6.81 -1.03 -2.81
C ILE A 123 6.12 -2.19 -3.50
N ALA A 124 4.79 -2.30 -3.33
CA ALA A 124 3.97 -3.30 -4.00
C ALA A 124 2.98 -2.66 -4.99
N GLU A 125 2.52 -3.45 -5.97
CA GLU A 125 1.52 -2.98 -6.93
C GLU A 125 0.16 -2.68 -6.27
N GLY A 126 -0.24 -3.47 -5.27
CA GLY A 126 -1.49 -3.34 -4.54
C GLY A 126 -1.35 -2.88 -3.09
N GLN A 127 -2.40 -2.23 -2.57
CA GLN A 127 -2.55 -1.93 -1.13
C GLN A 127 -2.70 -3.21 -0.30
N TRP A 128 -3.38 -4.21 -0.86
CA TRP A 128 -3.60 -5.48 -0.17
C TRP A 128 -2.27 -6.20 0.07
N ASP A 129 -1.38 -6.19 -0.91
CA ASP A 129 -0.06 -6.79 -0.82
C ASP A 129 0.77 -6.09 0.24
N ILE A 130 0.80 -4.77 0.27
CA ILE A 130 1.63 -4.07 1.24
C ILE A 130 1.14 -4.26 2.69
N LEU A 131 -0.18 -4.31 2.90
CA LEU A 131 -0.75 -4.64 4.21
C LEU A 131 -0.47 -6.09 4.60
N THR A 132 -0.55 -7.01 3.63
CA THR A 132 -0.21 -8.41 3.85
C THR A 132 1.27 -8.59 4.18
N PHE A 133 2.16 -7.81 3.54
CA PHE A 133 3.58 -7.80 3.87
C PHE A 133 3.80 -7.40 5.32
N CYS A 134 3.18 -6.29 5.76
CA CYS A 134 3.32 -5.81 7.14
C CYS A 134 2.81 -6.82 8.17
N LEU A 135 1.71 -7.52 7.85
CA LEU A 135 1.20 -8.62 8.66
C LEU A 135 2.19 -9.79 8.72
N ALA A 136 2.67 -10.26 7.56
CA ALA A 136 3.60 -11.38 7.47
C ALA A 136 4.92 -11.08 8.18
N ALA A 137 5.39 -9.84 8.11
CA ALA A 137 6.59 -9.36 8.79
C ALA A 137 6.40 -9.21 10.31
N GLY A 138 5.17 -9.30 10.82
CA GLY A 138 4.87 -9.12 12.23
C GLY A 138 4.89 -7.66 12.70
N TRP A 139 4.86 -6.67 11.81
CA TRP A 139 4.96 -5.24 12.16
C TRP A 139 3.64 -4.62 12.60
N ILE A 140 2.52 -5.22 12.20
CA ILE A 140 1.17 -4.74 12.53
C ILE A 140 0.38 -5.91 13.12
N GLY A 141 -0.27 -5.69 14.27
CA GLY A 141 -1.07 -6.69 14.98
C GLY A 141 -0.96 -6.55 16.50
N ASP A 142 -1.44 -7.56 17.25
CA ASP A 142 -1.53 -7.57 18.72
C ASP A 142 -0.19 -7.32 19.45
N ARG A 143 0.94 -7.52 18.76
CA ARG A 143 2.30 -7.28 19.28
C ARG A 143 3.24 -6.65 18.26
N GLY A 144 2.67 -6.05 17.21
CA GLY A 144 3.47 -5.49 16.13
C GLY A 144 4.28 -4.28 16.61
N LEU A 145 5.57 -4.26 16.26
CA LEU A 145 6.42 -3.08 16.39
C LEU A 145 6.78 -2.61 14.99
N TRP A 146 6.33 -1.40 14.65
CA TRP A 146 6.66 -0.80 13.37
C TRP A 146 8.13 -0.39 13.34
N PRO A 147 8.93 -0.85 12.36
CA PRO A 147 10.30 -0.42 12.24
C PRO A 147 10.40 1.05 11.79
N GLU A 148 11.01 1.91 12.60
CA GLU A 148 11.09 3.36 12.33
C GLU A 148 11.75 3.70 10.98
N ALA A 149 12.71 2.88 10.56
CA ALA A 149 13.47 3.06 9.32
C ALA A 149 12.83 2.41 8.08
N VAL A 150 11.59 1.90 8.19
CA VAL A 150 10.87 1.26 7.07
C VAL A 150 9.68 2.09 6.64
N GLY A 151 9.60 2.36 5.33
CA GLY A 151 8.42 2.89 4.67
C GLY A 151 7.84 1.86 3.71
N VAL A 152 6.51 1.77 3.64
CA VAL A 152 5.84 0.82 2.75
C VAL A 152 4.82 1.53 1.86
N VAL A 153 4.79 1.18 0.58
CA VAL A 153 4.02 1.88 -0.46
C VAL A 153 3.20 0.88 -1.29
N GLY A 154 1.90 1.13 -1.43
CA GLY A 154 1.01 0.39 -2.34
C GLY A 154 0.52 1.28 -3.50
N ILE A 155 1.05 1.08 -4.72
CA ILE A 155 0.96 2.03 -5.86
C ILE A 155 -0.41 2.05 -6.57
N ARG A 156 -1.26 1.03 -6.38
CA ARG A 156 -2.55 0.86 -7.09
C ARG A 156 -2.38 0.63 -8.60
N GLY A 157 -1.72 -0.48 -8.96
CA GLY A 157 -1.59 -0.90 -10.35
C GLY A 157 -0.45 -0.20 -11.10
N ALA A 158 -0.02 -0.79 -12.21
CA ALA A 158 1.11 -0.29 -13.00
C ALA A 158 1.06 1.21 -13.39
N SER A 159 -0.13 1.80 -13.57
CA SER A 159 -0.27 3.21 -13.96
C SER A 159 -0.04 4.22 -12.82
N GLY A 160 0.04 3.78 -11.55
CA GLY A 160 0.29 4.67 -10.41
C GLY A 160 1.75 5.08 -10.24
N THR A 161 2.68 4.36 -10.88
CA THR A 161 4.14 4.52 -10.69
C THR A 161 4.62 5.92 -11.08
N GLU A 162 4.16 6.46 -12.20
CA GLU A 162 4.53 7.81 -12.66
C GLU A 162 4.02 8.90 -11.69
N ALA A 163 2.76 8.80 -11.26
CA ALA A 163 2.20 9.74 -10.29
C ALA A 163 2.95 9.66 -8.96
N PHE A 164 3.30 8.47 -8.50
CA PHE A 164 4.11 8.31 -7.31
C PHE A 164 5.47 8.99 -7.45
N LEU A 165 6.24 8.66 -8.50
CA LEU A 165 7.57 9.24 -8.72
C LEU A 165 7.49 10.77 -8.84
N ARG A 166 6.54 11.30 -9.59
CA ARG A 166 6.39 12.76 -9.79
C ARG A 166 6.19 13.50 -8.46
N HIS A 167 5.39 12.95 -7.55
CA HIS A 167 5.01 13.63 -6.32
C HIS A 167 5.98 13.35 -5.15
N TYR A 168 6.59 12.17 -5.08
CA TYR A 168 7.47 11.78 -3.97
C TYR A 168 8.96 12.02 -4.25
N ARG A 169 9.39 12.13 -5.51
CA ARG A 169 10.81 12.36 -5.87
C ARG A 169 11.45 13.57 -5.15
N PRO A 170 10.78 14.72 -4.93
CA PRO A 170 11.37 15.83 -4.19
C PRO A 170 11.77 15.49 -2.74
N TYR A 171 11.11 14.51 -2.16
CA TYR A 171 11.27 14.08 -0.76
C TYR A 171 12.03 12.74 -0.66
N TRP A 172 12.72 12.32 -1.72
CA TRP A 172 13.30 10.98 -1.75
C TRP A 172 14.41 10.83 -0.70
N PRO A 173 14.31 9.84 0.21
CA PRO A 173 15.32 9.61 1.24
C PRO A 173 16.69 9.27 0.64
N THR A 174 17.75 9.78 1.27
CA THR A 174 19.12 9.59 0.78
C THR A 174 19.66 8.23 1.19
N GLY A 175 20.25 7.50 0.23
CA GLY A 175 20.86 6.20 0.47
C GLY A 175 19.88 5.07 0.76
N VAL A 176 18.59 5.29 0.48
CA VAL A 176 17.51 4.32 0.71
C VAL A 176 17.68 3.07 -0.17
N GLU A 177 17.34 1.92 0.37
CA GLU A 177 17.18 0.67 -0.39
C GLU A 177 15.71 0.45 -0.72
N CYS A 178 15.43 -0.21 -1.84
CA CYS A 178 14.07 -0.46 -2.27
C CYS A 178 13.84 -1.92 -2.62
N LEU A 179 12.87 -2.54 -1.95
CA LEU A 179 12.28 -3.81 -2.39
C LEU A 179 11.03 -3.52 -3.21
N VAL A 180 10.94 -4.10 -4.40
CA VAL A 180 9.81 -3.96 -5.32
C VAL A 180 9.13 -5.32 -5.48
N LEU A 181 7.82 -5.35 -5.22
CA LEU A 181 6.96 -6.53 -5.25
C LEU A 181 5.90 -6.35 -6.36
N PRO A 182 6.24 -6.60 -7.63
CA PRO A 182 5.29 -6.54 -8.72
C PRO A 182 4.35 -7.76 -8.71
N ASP A 183 3.18 -7.62 -9.34
CA ASP A 183 2.34 -8.78 -9.65
C ASP A 183 3.08 -9.71 -10.64
N GLY A 184 2.90 -11.03 -10.50
CA GLY A 184 3.35 -12.08 -11.41
C GLY A 184 2.49 -12.18 -12.67
N ASP A 185 2.02 -11.06 -13.20
CA ASP A 185 1.20 -10.98 -14.42
C ASP A 185 1.78 -10.00 -15.45
N PRO A 186 1.33 -10.00 -16.72
CA PRO A 186 1.93 -9.16 -17.76
C PRO A 186 1.95 -7.66 -17.45
N PRO A 187 0.95 -7.06 -16.78
CA PRO A 187 1.08 -5.72 -16.22
C PRO A 187 2.24 -5.54 -15.23
N GLY A 188 2.40 -6.45 -14.27
CA GLY A 188 3.48 -6.39 -13.28
C GLY A 188 4.87 -6.52 -13.89
N GLU A 189 5.02 -7.27 -14.99
CA GLU A 189 6.29 -7.36 -15.74
C GLU A 189 6.83 -5.99 -16.19
N LYS A 190 5.96 -5.01 -16.43
CA LYS A 190 6.35 -3.65 -16.83
C LYS A 190 7.12 -2.92 -15.72
N TRP A 191 7.00 -3.36 -14.48
CA TRP A 191 7.72 -2.77 -13.36
C TRP A 191 9.22 -3.07 -13.40
N TYR A 192 9.67 -4.10 -14.11
CA TYR A 192 11.09 -4.51 -14.04
C TYR A 192 11.70 -5.07 -15.33
N LYS A 193 10.93 -5.63 -16.28
CA LYS A 193 11.51 -6.28 -17.47
C LYS A 193 11.99 -5.33 -18.55
N HIS A 194 11.62 -4.05 -18.51
CA HIS A 194 11.96 -3.07 -19.54
C HIS A 194 13.09 -2.12 -19.10
N GLU A 195 13.83 -1.58 -20.08
CA GLU A 195 14.92 -0.62 -19.82
C GLU A 195 14.43 0.65 -19.11
N ARG A 196 13.22 1.12 -19.45
CA ARG A 196 12.52 2.24 -18.81
C ARG A 196 11.40 1.74 -17.89
N SER A 197 11.70 0.74 -17.08
CA SER A 197 10.78 0.19 -16.10
C SER A 197 10.75 1.02 -14.82
N PHE A 198 9.78 0.73 -13.95
CA PHE A 198 9.71 1.40 -12.65
C PHE A 198 10.96 1.11 -11.79
N ALA A 199 11.45 -0.13 -11.78
CA ALA A 199 12.68 -0.51 -11.09
C ALA A 199 13.90 0.25 -11.61
N SER A 200 14.02 0.49 -12.93
CA SER A 200 15.14 1.25 -13.47
C SER A 200 15.07 2.75 -13.15
N GLU A 201 13.86 3.32 -13.02
CA GLU A 201 13.70 4.68 -12.46
C GLU A 201 14.06 4.73 -10.97
N LEU A 202 13.71 3.72 -10.19
CA LEU A 202 14.07 3.63 -8.78
C LEU A 202 15.59 3.49 -8.56
N LEU A 203 16.31 2.78 -9.45
CA LEU A 203 17.78 2.66 -9.39
C LEU A 203 18.50 4.02 -9.50
N LYS A 204 17.84 5.03 -10.06
CA LYS A 204 18.39 6.40 -10.13
C LYS A 204 18.23 7.17 -8.82
N LEU A 205 17.37 6.69 -7.93
CA LEU A 205 16.97 7.36 -6.67
C LEU A 205 17.42 6.59 -5.43
N CYS A 206 17.60 5.27 -5.54
CA CYS A 206 17.91 4.36 -4.44
C CYS A 206 19.36 3.89 -4.53
N ARG A 207 19.97 3.59 -3.36
CA ARG A 207 21.27 2.91 -3.28
C ARG A 207 21.23 1.55 -3.95
N LYS A 208 20.11 0.84 -3.77
CA LYS A 208 19.88 -0.51 -4.27
C LYS A 208 18.40 -0.73 -4.52
N VAL A 209 18.09 -1.51 -5.55
CA VAL A 209 16.73 -1.96 -5.84
C VAL A 209 16.76 -3.48 -5.99
N ALA A 210 15.92 -4.19 -5.25
CA ALA A 210 15.63 -5.60 -5.44
C ALA A 210 14.21 -5.75 -5.97
N VAL A 211 14.01 -6.66 -6.91
CA VAL A 211 12.69 -7.02 -7.44
C VAL A 211 12.41 -8.46 -7.07
N VAL A 212 11.29 -8.71 -6.39
CA VAL A 212 10.89 -10.05 -5.94
C VAL A 212 9.48 -10.34 -6.40
N THR A 213 9.32 -11.36 -7.24
CA THR A 213 8.02 -11.90 -7.64
C THR A 213 7.60 -12.99 -6.66
N CYS A 214 6.28 -13.21 -6.53
CA CYS A 214 5.71 -14.20 -5.61
C CYS A 214 5.40 -15.54 -6.30
N GLU A 215 6.23 -15.97 -7.27
CA GLU A 215 5.96 -17.20 -8.03
C GLU A 215 5.87 -18.44 -7.11
N PRO A 216 4.90 -19.35 -7.34
CA PRO A 216 3.98 -19.43 -8.48
C PRO A 216 2.67 -18.62 -8.31
N HIS A 217 2.55 -17.83 -7.25
CA HIS A 217 1.36 -17.04 -6.97
C HIS A 217 1.34 -15.75 -7.80
N LYS A 218 0.14 -15.22 -7.99
CA LYS A 218 -0.02 -13.96 -8.71
C LYS A 218 0.62 -12.80 -7.91
N ASP A 219 0.28 -12.67 -6.64
CA ASP A 219 0.71 -11.54 -5.80
C ASP A 219 1.00 -12.02 -4.38
N LEU A 220 1.51 -11.12 -3.53
CA LEU A 220 1.89 -11.45 -2.16
C LEU A 220 0.67 -11.86 -1.33
N ASN A 221 -0.48 -11.22 -1.56
CA ASN A 221 -1.71 -11.58 -0.86
C ASN A 221 -2.16 -13.02 -1.20
N ASP A 222 -2.04 -13.46 -2.45
CA ASP A 222 -2.32 -14.84 -2.85
C ASP A 222 -1.30 -15.83 -2.26
N MET A 223 0.00 -15.50 -2.27
CA MET A 223 1.03 -16.30 -1.59
C MET A 223 0.73 -16.43 -0.10
N TYR A 224 0.37 -15.34 0.58
CA TYR A 224 0.04 -15.37 2.01
C TYR A 224 -1.19 -16.22 2.31
N ARG A 225 -2.18 -16.25 1.41
CA ARG A 225 -3.36 -17.10 1.55
C ARG A 225 -3.01 -18.58 1.47
N ALA A 226 -2.07 -18.94 0.60
CA ALA A 226 -1.65 -20.32 0.39
C ALA A 226 -0.64 -20.80 1.46
N GLU A 227 0.34 -19.97 1.81
CA GLU A 227 1.55 -20.43 2.51
C GLU A 227 1.72 -19.88 3.93
N LYS A 228 1.08 -18.75 4.26
CA LYS A 228 1.21 -18.09 5.58
C LYS A 228 2.69 -17.85 5.97
N PRO A 229 3.47 -17.12 5.16
CA PRO A 229 4.86 -16.82 5.49
C PRO A 229 4.96 -16.21 6.89
N THR A 230 5.96 -16.68 7.65
CA THR A 230 6.25 -16.22 9.00
C THR A 230 7.09 -14.94 8.97
N PRO A 231 7.20 -14.21 10.10
CA PRO A 231 8.14 -13.10 10.21
C PRO A 231 9.58 -13.47 9.87
N ASP A 232 10.02 -14.67 10.26
CA ASP A 232 11.35 -15.19 9.92
C ASP A 232 11.52 -15.36 8.41
N ALA A 233 10.50 -15.88 7.70
CA ALA A 233 10.55 -16.00 6.24
C ALA A 233 10.64 -14.65 5.53
N ILE A 234 9.96 -13.61 6.06
CA ILE A 234 10.08 -12.25 5.52
C ILE A 234 11.47 -11.66 5.79
N ARG A 235 12.02 -11.87 6.99
CA ARG A 235 13.39 -11.47 7.32
C ARG A 235 14.41 -12.15 6.41
N ASP A 236 14.27 -13.44 6.19
CA ASP A 236 15.15 -14.22 5.30
C ASP A 236 15.04 -13.74 3.85
N LEU A 237 13.83 -13.40 3.38
CA LEU A 237 13.60 -12.78 2.07
C LEU A 237 14.36 -11.45 1.95
N LEU A 238 14.27 -10.58 2.96
CA LEU A 238 14.98 -9.30 2.96
C LEU A 238 16.51 -9.51 3.00
N ALA A 239 16.99 -10.45 3.82
CA ALA A 239 18.41 -10.78 3.94
C ALA A 239 18.99 -11.38 2.63
N ALA A 240 18.27 -12.31 1.99
CA ALA A 240 18.67 -12.93 0.72
C ALA A 240 18.85 -11.90 -0.41
N HIS A 241 18.08 -10.80 -0.36
CA HIS A 241 18.21 -9.70 -1.32
C HIS A 241 19.12 -8.59 -0.81
N GLY A 242 19.76 -8.76 0.35
CA GLY A 242 20.61 -7.77 1.02
C GLY A 242 19.91 -6.43 1.20
N MET A 243 18.65 -6.46 1.63
CA MET A 243 17.81 -5.31 2.02
C MET A 243 17.89 -5.02 3.53
N MET A 244 18.82 -5.69 4.22
CA MET A 244 19.14 -5.50 5.62
C MET A 244 20.64 -5.22 5.71
N SER A 245 21.05 -3.95 5.65
CA SER A 245 22.46 -3.63 5.93
C SER A 245 22.78 -4.01 7.38
N ALA A 246 23.99 -4.51 7.63
CA ALA A 246 24.44 -5.05 8.92
C ALA A 246 24.31 -4.09 10.12
N GLU A 247 24.12 -2.79 9.87
CA GLU A 247 23.88 -1.75 10.89
C GLU A 247 22.41 -1.61 11.31
N SER A 248 21.50 -2.35 10.68
CA SER A 248 20.06 -2.23 10.91
C SER A 248 19.60 -3.26 11.94
N GLU A 249 19.69 -2.93 13.23
CA GLU A 249 18.94 -3.60 14.32
C GLU A 249 17.41 -3.40 14.21
N VAL A 250 16.90 -3.21 12.99
CA VAL A 250 15.59 -2.63 12.67
C VAL A 250 14.46 -3.68 12.74
N ILE A 251 14.75 -4.95 13.02
CA ILE A 251 13.75 -6.04 12.99
C ILE A 251 13.92 -6.98 14.20
N ALA A 252 14.10 -6.43 15.40
CA ALA A 252 14.11 -7.19 16.66
C ALA A 252 12.73 -7.12 17.34
#